data_AF-A0A538AFH8-F1
#
_entry.id   AF-A0A538AFH8-F1
#
_cell.length_a   1.000
_cell.length_b   1.000
_cell.length_c   1.000
_cell.angle_alpha   90.00
_cell.angle_beta   90.00
_cell.angle_gamma   90.00
#
_symmetry.space_group_name_H-M   'P 1'
#
loop_
_entity.id
_entity.type
_entity.pdbx_description
1 polymer ?
#
loop_
_entity_poly.entity_id
_entity_poly.type
_entity_poly.pdbx_seq_one_letter_code
_entity_poly.pdbx_strand_id
1 'polypeptide(L)'
;MSEAVRTRELILLESQEERDGRYPKLAAQQTPNQSFACVPLVVERRAVGGLTYSFGDQRLFTDDERSFLLALGQLTAQALERARLYEAEHDALERAEDGAARLRFLAQTSDL
;
A
#
# COMPACT_ATOMS: atom_id res chain seq x y z
N MET A 1 10.90 0.54 2.75
CA MET A 1 9.41 0.43 2.77
C MET A 1 8.86 -0.28 4.00
N SER A 2 9.28 -1.51 4.34
CA SER A 2 8.65 -2.28 5.43
C SER A 2 8.67 -1.58 6.81
N GLU A 3 9.73 -0.82 7.12
CA GLU A 3 9.76 0.02 8.32
C GLU A 3 8.64 1.06 8.32
N ALA A 4 8.54 1.86 7.25
CA ALA A 4 7.49 2.88 7.11
C ALA A 4 6.08 2.31 7.33
N VAL A 5 5.78 1.14 6.74
CA VAL A 5 4.47 0.47 6.89
C VAL A 5 4.25 0.02 8.34
N ARG A 6 5.29 -0.54 8.98
CA ARG A 6 5.21 -1.05 10.36
C ARG A 6 5.05 0.07 11.39
N THR A 7 5.79 1.17 11.22
CA THR A 7 5.77 2.31 12.14
C THR A 7 4.65 3.29 11.83
N ARG A 8 4.17 3.31 10.57
CA ARG A 8 3.24 4.30 10.01
C ARG A 8 3.85 5.70 9.93
N GLU A 9 5.17 5.76 9.75
CA GLU A 9 5.92 6.99 9.65
C GLU A 9 6.56 7.13 8.27
N LEU A 10 6.68 8.38 7.80
CA LEU A 10 7.46 8.70 6.61
C LEU A 10 8.93 8.41 6.88
N ILE A 11 9.54 7.55 6.07
CA ILE A 11 10.98 7.28 6.12
C ILE A 11 11.63 7.91 4.90
N LEU A 12 12.53 8.85 5.15
CA LEU A 12 13.37 9.47 4.14
C LEU A 12 14.78 8.93 4.28
N LEU A 13 15.42 8.68 3.14
CA LEU A 13 16.81 8.28 3.05
C LEU A 13 17.42 9.19 1.99
N GLU A 14 18.27 10.12 2.42
CA GLU A 14 18.77 11.21 1.59
C GLU A 14 20.02 10.80 0.80
N SER A 15 20.65 9.68 1.16
CA SER A 15 21.80 9.07 0.48
C SER A 15 21.83 7.53 0.55
N GLN A 16 22.69 6.90 -0.26
CA GLN A 16 22.96 5.46 -0.17
C GLN A 16 23.65 5.10 1.15
N GLU A 17 24.55 5.97 1.64
CA GLU A 17 25.23 5.76 2.92
C GLU A 17 24.23 5.71 4.08
N GLU A 18 23.25 6.62 4.10
CA GLU A 18 22.20 6.61 5.13
C GLU A 18 21.35 5.34 5.04
N ARG A 19 20.96 4.94 3.82
CA ARG A 19 20.25 3.68 3.59
C ARG A 19 21.05 2.48 4.10
N ASP A 20 22.33 2.41 3.77
CA ASP A 20 23.18 1.26 4.08
C ASP A 20 23.51 1.21 5.57
N GLY A 21 23.70 2.36 6.21
CA GLY A 21 23.83 2.47 7.67
C GLY A 21 22.56 2.07 8.41
N ARG A 22 21.39 2.51 7.93
CA ARG A 22 20.08 2.17 8.53
C ARG A 22 19.67 0.72 8.25
N TYR A 23 20.01 0.20 7.08
CA TYR A 23 19.66 -1.14 6.61
C TYR A 23 20.90 -1.89 6.08
N PRO A 24 21.80 -2.38 6.96
CA PRO A 24 23.04 -3.04 6.53
C PRO A 24 22.84 -4.25 5.60
N LYS A 25 21.68 -4.93 5.69
CA LYS A 25 21.32 -6.05 4.80
C LYS A 25 21.15 -5.63 3.33
N LEU A 26 20.95 -4.34 3.07
CA LEU A 26 20.80 -3.80 1.72
C LEU A 26 22.10 -3.21 1.16
N ALA A 27 23.16 -3.09 1.97
CA ALA A 27 24.41 -2.45 1.55
C ALA A 27 25.11 -3.15 0.37
N ALA A 28 24.94 -4.48 0.25
CA ALA A 28 25.46 -5.24 -0.88
C ALA A 28 24.61 -5.09 -2.17
N GLN A 29 23.45 -4.44 -2.09
CA GLN A 29 22.56 -4.28 -3.23
C GLN A 29 22.91 -3.02 -4.02
N GLN A 30 23.41 -3.24 -5.23
CA GLN A 30 23.63 -2.17 -6.19
C GLN A 30 22.29 -1.58 -6.63
N THR A 31 22.21 -0.24 -6.64
CA THR A 31 21.04 0.51 -7.06
C THR A 31 21.50 1.75 -7.83
N PRO A 32 20.81 2.14 -8.92
CA PRO A 32 21.04 3.44 -9.55
C PRO A 32 20.48 4.59 -8.70
N ASN A 33 19.59 4.30 -7.76
CA ASN A 33 18.96 5.31 -6.91
C ASN A 33 19.83 5.65 -5.70
N GLN A 34 19.98 6.93 -5.43
CA GLN A 34 20.77 7.44 -4.32
C GLN A 34 19.93 7.91 -3.13
N SER A 35 18.64 8.20 -3.32
CA SER A 35 17.75 8.61 -2.23
C SER A 35 16.36 8.03 -2.40
N PHE A 36 15.62 7.93 -1.29
CA PHE A 36 14.33 7.27 -1.22
C PHE A 36 13.38 7.98 -0.27
N ALA A 37 12.10 8.04 -0.64
CA ALA A 37 11.02 8.39 0.27
C ALA A 37 10.02 7.25 0.35
N CYS A 38 9.94 6.61 1.51
CA CYS A 38 8.98 5.54 1.80
C CYS A 38 7.78 6.13 2.55
N VAL A 39 6.67 6.28 1.85
CA VAL A 39 5.42 6.83 2.36
C VAL A 39 4.50 5.68 2.79
N PRO A 40 4.09 5.61 4.06
CA PRO A 40 3.08 4.64 4.48
C PRO A 40 1.69 5.05 3.97
N LEU A 41 0.93 4.10 3.45
CA LEU A 41 -0.46 4.32 3.08
C LEU A 41 -1.33 3.96 4.29
N VAL A 42 -1.83 4.97 5.00
CA VAL A 42 -2.56 4.78 6.26
C VAL A 42 -3.99 5.28 6.11
N VAL A 43 -4.94 4.41 6.47
CA VAL A 43 -6.35 4.78 6.64
C VAL A 43 -6.66 4.63 8.12
N GLU A 44 -7.13 5.72 8.73
CA GLU A 44 -7.30 5.86 10.18
C GLU A 44 -6.01 5.52 10.94
N ARG A 45 -5.91 4.31 11.52
CA ARG A 45 -4.74 3.81 12.27
C ARG A 45 -4.14 2.54 11.67
N ARG A 46 -4.62 2.11 10.51
CA ARG A 46 -4.18 0.87 9.83
C ARG A 46 -3.37 1.23 8.59
N ALA A 47 -2.17 0.67 8.50
CA ALA A 47 -1.42 0.70 7.25
C ALA A 47 -2.07 -0.27 6.26
N VAL A 48 -2.52 0.25 5.13
CA VAL A 48 -3.09 -0.53 4.02
C VAL A 48 -2.02 -0.87 2.97
N GLY A 49 -0.86 -0.23 3.03
CA GLY A 49 0.28 -0.47 2.14
C GLY A 49 1.40 0.56 2.33
N GLY A 50 2.28 0.65 1.34
CA GLY A 50 3.34 1.65 1.30
C GLY A 50 3.71 1.99 -0.14
N LEU A 51 4.17 3.22 -0.35
CA LEU A 51 4.65 3.73 -1.62
C LEU A 51 6.10 4.17 -1.47
N THR A 52 6.96 3.81 -2.42
CA THR A 52 8.38 4.21 -2.40
C THR A 52 8.70 5.04 -3.62
N TYR A 53 9.17 6.25 -3.41
CA TYR A 53 9.80 7.08 -4.42
C TYR A 53 11.30 6.85 -4.35
N SER A 54 11.93 6.68 -5.51
CA SER A 54 13.38 6.49 -5.63
C SER A 54 13.93 7.53 -6.58
N PHE A 55 15.06 8.15 -6.23
CA PHE A 55 15.68 9.19 -7.04
C PHE A 55 17.12 8.82 -7.35
N GLY A 56 17.58 9.17 -8.56
CA GLY A 56 18.94 8.87 -9.03
C GLY A 56 20.04 9.63 -8.28
N ASP A 57 19.70 10.77 -7.69
CA ASP A 57 20.65 11.65 -7.00
C ASP A 57 20.41 11.69 -5.49
N GLN A 58 21.47 12.05 -4.75
CA GLN A 58 21.35 12.41 -3.34
C GLN A 58 20.56 13.71 -3.25
N ARG A 59 19.65 13.78 -2.27
CA ARG A 59 18.85 14.97 -2.06
C ARG A 59 18.32 15.03 -0.65
N LEU A 60 18.18 16.26 -0.18
CA LEU A 60 17.45 16.55 1.04
C LEU A 60 15.96 16.69 0.72
N PHE A 61 15.11 16.44 1.70
CA PHE A 61 13.67 16.69 1.60
C PHE A 61 13.26 17.83 2.51
N THR A 62 12.69 18.88 1.91
CA THR A 62 12.16 20.01 2.68
C THR A 62 10.90 19.62 3.45
N ASP A 63 10.49 20.45 4.41
CA ASP A 63 9.24 20.23 5.16
C ASP A 63 7.99 20.28 4.27
N ASP A 64 8.02 21.10 3.22
CA ASP A 64 6.95 21.16 2.22
C ASP A 64 6.87 19.86 1.43
N GLU A 65 8.01 19.29 1.01
CA GLU A 65 8.05 18.02 0.30
C GLU A 65 7.63 16.85 1.18
N ARG A 66 8.02 16.86 2.47
CA ARG A 66 7.56 15.90 3.47
C ARG A 66 6.03 15.95 3.60
N SER A 67 5.48 17.15 3.75
CA SER A 67 4.04 17.38 3.86
C SER A 67 3.29 16.94 2.60
N PHE A 68 3.85 17.26 1.43
CA PHE A 68 3.31 16.83 0.14
C PHE A 68 3.28 15.31 0.00
N LEU A 69 4.38 14.62 0.31
CA LEU A 69 4.47 13.16 0.25
C LEU A 69 3.46 12.50 1.19
N LEU A 70 3.29 13.03 2.42
CA LEU A 70 2.29 12.54 3.37
C LEU A 70 0.86 12.74 2.85
N ALA A 71 0.54 13.91 2.30
CA ALA A 71 -0.77 14.19 1.72
C ALA A 71 -1.07 13.25 0.53
N LEU A 72 -0.09 13.04 -0.34
CA LEU A 72 -0.20 12.10 -1.46
C LEU A 72 -0.44 10.66 -0.95
N GLY A 73 0.31 10.24 0.08
CA GLY A 73 0.10 8.96 0.75
C GLY A 73 -1.31 8.79 1.33
N GLN A 74 -1.86 9.83 1.95
CA GLN A 74 -3.23 9.82 2.47
C GLN A 74 -4.26 9.67 1.35
N LEU A 75 -4.13 10.44 0.27
CA LEU A 75 -5.05 10.36 -0.88
C LEU A 75 -4.98 8.99 -1.56
N THR A 76 -3.77 8.45 -1.76
CA THR A 76 -3.59 7.11 -2.31
C THR A 76 -4.16 6.03 -1.40
N ALA A 77 -3.97 6.14 -0.08
CA ALA A 77 -4.53 5.19 0.89
C ALA A 77 -6.06 5.17 0.84
N GLN A 78 -6.71 6.33 0.80
CA GLN A 78 -8.17 6.45 0.71
C GLN A 78 -8.71 5.87 -0.61
N ALA A 79 -8.03 6.14 -1.73
CA ALA A 79 -8.41 5.60 -3.02
C ALA A 79 -8.29 4.06 -3.05
N LEU A 80 -7.19 3.52 -2.51
CA LEU A 80 -6.96 2.09 -2.43
C LEU A 80 -8.00 1.40 -1.54
N GLU A 81 -8.31 1.95 -0.38
CA GLU A 81 -9.33 1.36 0.51
C GLU A 81 -10.72 1.40 -0.14
N ARG A 82 -11.07 2.48 -0.85
CA ARG A 82 -12.32 2.55 -1.60
C ARG A 82 -12.40 1.49 -2.70
N ALA A 83 -11.32 1.29 -3.46
CA ALA A 83 -11.25 0.24 -4.47
C ALA A 83 -11.42 -1.15 -3.85
N ARG A 84 -10.74 -1.43 -2.73
CA ARG A 84 -10.84 -2.69 -2.00
C ARG A 84 -12.25 -2.96 -1.46
N LEU A 85 -12.94 -1.93 -0.97
CA LEU A 85 -14.32 -2.05 -0.50
C LEU A 85 -15.27 -2.33 -1.67
N TYR A 86 -15.07 -1.68 -2.81
CA TYR A 86 -15.85 -1.92 -4.01
C TYR A 86 -15.67 -3.35 -4.55
N GLU A 87 -14.44 -3.85 -4.61
CA GLU A 87 -14.15 -5.24 -4.99
C GLU A 87 -14.79 -6.24 -4.01
N ALA A 88 -14.68 -5.99 -2.70
CA ALA A 88 -15.28 -6.87 -1.70
C ALA A 88 -16.81 -6.90 -1.75
N GLU A 89 -17.46 -5.78 -2.09
CA GLU A 89 -18.90 -5.72 -2.32
C GLU A 89 -19.28 -6.53 -3.57
N HIS A 90 -18.55 -6.38 -4.66
CA HIS A 90 -18.77 -7.11 -5.90
C HIS A 90 -18.64 -8.63 -5.70
N ASP A 91 -17.55 -9.08 -5.07
CA ASP A 91 -17.32 -10.49 -4.75
C ASP A 91 -18.39 -11.07 -3.81
N ALA A 92 -18.94 -10.25 -2.91
CA ALA A 92 -20.00 -10.68 -2.01
C ALA A 92 -21.33 -10.86 -2.75
N LEU A 93 -21.62 -9.97 -3.71
CA LEU A 93 -22.81 -10.05 -4.56
C LEU A 93 -22.77 -11.30 -5.43
N GLU A 94 -21.68 -11.55 -6.14
CA GLU A 94 -21.53 -12.74 -6.99
C GLU A 94 -21.72 -14.04 -6.19
N ARG A 95 -21.10 -14.14 -5.00
CA ARG A 95 -21.26 -15.30 -4.12
C ARG A 95 -22.69 -15.51 -3.65
N ALA A 96 -23.43 -14.42 -3.40
CA ALA A 96 -24.83 -14.50 -3.00
C ALA A 96 -25.72 -14.99 -4.15
N GLU A 97 -25.47 -14.51 -5.37
CA GLU A 97 -26.21 -14.93 -6.58
C GLU A 97 -25.98 -16.41 -6.89
N ASP A 98 -24.73 -16.88 -6.84
CA ASP A 98 -24.35 -18.28 -7.02
C ASP A 98 -25.02 -19.21 -6.00
N GLY A 99 -25.01 -18.79 -4.73
CA GLY A 99 -25.68 -19.51 -3.64
C GLY A 99 -27.19 -19.61 -3.87
N ALA A 100 -27.83 -18.50 -4.25
CA ALA A 100 -29.26 -18.47 -4.55
C ALA A 100 -29.62 -19.33 -5.77
N ALA A 101 -28.78 -19.34 -6.81
CA ALA A 101 -28.98 -20.17 -7.99
C ALA A 101 -28.93 -21.67 -7.65
N ARG A 102 -27.98 -22.10 -6.82
CA ARG A 102 -27.87 -23.49 -6.35
C ARG A 102 -29.06 -23.93 -5.51
N LEU A 103 -29.52 -23.08 -4.59
CA LEU A 103 -30.71 -23.36 -3.78
C LEU A 103 -31.97 -23.51 -4.63
N ARG A 104 -32.17 -22.62 -5.62
CA ARG A 104 -33.29 -22.74 -6.57
C ARG A 104 -33.24 -24.05 -7.36
N PHE A 105 -32.06 -24.45 -7.82
CA PHE A 105 -31.87 -25.72 -8.53
C PHE A 105 -32.26 -26.92 -7.65
N LEU A 106 -31.78 -26.98 -6.40
CA LEU A 106 -32.11 -28.06 -5.46
C LEU A 106 -33.61 -28.12 -5.11
N ALA A 107 -34.26 -26.97 -4.99
CA ALA A 107 -35.70 -26.93 -4.75
C ALA A 107 -36.49 -27.49 -5.94
N GLN A 108 -36.10 -27.17 -7.17
CA GLN A 108 -36.77 -27.65 -8.38
C GLN A 108 -36.56 -29.14 -8.67
N THR A 109 -35.42 -29.71 -8.28
CA THR A 109 -35.15 -31.15 -8.45
C THR A 109 -35.80 -32.02 -7.39
N SER A 110 -36.20 -31.45 -6.25
CA SER A 110 -36.90 -32.20 -5.19
C SER A 110 -38.40 -32.35 -5.43
N ASP A 111 -38.97 -31.61 -6.39
CA ASP A 111 -40.39 -31.68 -6.81
C ASP A 111 -40.64 -32.63 -8.00
N LEU A 112 -39.63 -33.40 -8.42
CA LEU A 112 -39.70 -34.47 -9.45
C LEU A 112 -39.45 -35.85 -8.83
#